data_AF-A0A6B2UEZ7-F1
#
_entry.id   AF-A0A6B2UEZ7-F1
#
_cell.length_a   1.000
_cell.length_b   1.000
_cell.length_c   1.000
_cell.angle_alpha   90.00
_cell.angle_beta   90.00
_cell.angle_gamma   90.00
#
_symmetry.space_group_name_H-M   'P 1'
#
loop_
_entity.id
_entity.type
_entity.pdbx_description
1 polymer ?
#
loop_
_entity_poly.entity_id
_entity_poly.type
_entity_poly.pdbx_seq_one_letter_code
_entity_poly.pdbx_strand_id
1 'polypeptide(L)' 'MPLRLVHERPLESPEPDLPCRLCDRLRVEEREATAAGDHSRAVDCRVLIGRHPHGFSRR' A
#
# COMPACT_ATOMS: atom_id res chain seq x y z
N MET A 1 27.94 32.62 4.29
CA MET A 1 27.35 31.68 5.26
C MET A 1 26.64 30.58 4.49
N PRO A 2 27.13 29.33 4.45
CA PRO A 2 26.50 28.27 3.66
C PRO A 2 25.33 27.63 4.43
N LEU A 3 24.25 27.39 3.68
CA LEU A 3 23.01 26.76 4.10
C LEU A 3 23.27 25.31 4.55
N ARG A 4 22.77 24.93 5.73
CA ARG A 4 22.84 23.56 6.24
C ARG A 4 21.73 22.73 5.61
N LEU A 5 22.10 21.89 4.64
CA LEU A 5 21.29 20.77 4.17
C LEU A 5 21.32 19.70 5.26
N VAL A 6 20.29 19.66 6.11
CA VAL A 6 20.17 18.58 7.12
C VAL A 6 19.55 17.38 6.42
N HIS A 7 20.42 16.47 5.97
CA HIS A 7 20.05 15.19 5.40
C HIS A 7 19.81 14.21 6.57
N GLU A 8 18.62 14.26 7.17
CA GLU A 8 18.35 13.46 8.36
C GLU A 8 17.81 12.06 8.01
N ARG A 9 18.79 11.15 7.94
CA ARG A 9 18.79 9.74 8.39
C ARG A 9 18.02 8.71 7.55
N PRO A 10 18.74 7.81 6.84
CA PRO A 10 18.17 6.56 6.33
C PRO A 10 18.10 5.54 7.46
N LEU A 11 16.90 5.27 7.97
CA LEU A 11 16.66 4.22 8.96
C LEU A 11 15.35 3.52 8.63
N GLU A 12 15.41 2.48 7.81
CA GLU A 12 14.79 1.20 8.16
C GLU A 12 15.19 0.13 7.13
N SER A 13 15.91 -0.87 7.64
CA SER A 13 16.21 -2.12 6.98
C SER A 13 14.93 -2.71 6.36
N PRO A 14 14.96 -3.30 5.15
CA PRO A 14 13.78 -3.95 4.60
C PRO A 14 13.45 -5.17 5.46
N GLU A 15 12.56 -5.01 6.44
CA GLU A 15 12.00 -6.13 7.19
C GLU A 15 11.22 -6.99 6.19
N PRO A 16 11.60 -8.26 5.99
CA PRO A 16 11.02 -9.11 4.94
C PRO A 16 9.56 -9.54 5.22
N ASP A 17 8.92 -9.02 6.27
CA ASP A 17 7.57 -9.40 6.71
C ASP A 17 6.65 -8.21 7.01
N LEU A 18 6.98 -7.00 6.53
CA LEU A 18 6.06 -5.86 6.68
C LEU A 18 4.85 -6.08 5.75
N PRO A 19 3.61 -6.20 6.29
CA PRO A 19 2.42 -6.21 5.47
C PRO A 19 2.43 -4.93 4.63
N CYS A 20 2.22 -5.09 3.34
CA CYS A 20 2.36 -3.99 2.41
C CYS A 20 1.34 -2.90 2.76
N ARG A 21 1.82 -1.76 3.26
CA ARG A 21 0.99 -0.59 3.63
C ARG A 21 0.09 -0.12 2.48
N LEU A 22 0.46 -0.42 1.22
CA LEU A 22 -0.40 -0.17 0.07
C LEU A 22 -1.55 -1.17 -0.02
N CYS A 23 -1.27 -2.47 0.14
CA CYS A 23 -2.32 -3.50 0.17
C CYS A 23 -3.29 -3.28 1.33
N ASP A 24 -2.81 -2.89 2.52
CA ASP A 24 -3.68 -2.56 3.65
C ASP A 24 -4.59 -1.36 3.35
N ARG A 25 -4.03 -0.27 2.79
CA ARG A 25 -4.83 0.89 2.37
C ARG A 25 -5.89 0.51 1.34
N LEU A 26 -5.51 -0.25 0.30
CA LEU A 26 -6.46 -0.72 -0.72
C LEU A 26 -7.54 -1.64 -0.13
N ARG A 27 -7.23 -2.44 0.90
CA ARG A 27 -8.22 -3.27 1.62
C ARG A 27 -9.17 -2.46 2.49
N VAL A 28 -8.73 -1.30 3.01
CA VAL A 28 -9.61 -0.36 3.71
C VAL A 28 -10.50 0.34 2.70
N GLU A 29 -9.93 0.88 1.62
CA GLU A 29 -10.69 1.53 0.54
C GLU A 29 -11.70 0.58 -0.12
N GLU A 30 -11.36 -0.71 -0.31
CA GLU A 30 -12.30 -1.72 -0.80
C GLU A 30 -13.52 -1.85 0.13
N ARG A 31 -13.28 -1.87 1.45
CA ARG A 31 -14.34 -1.99 2.45
C ARG A 31 -15.21 -0.74 2.50
N GLU A 32 -14.60 0.44 2.42
CA GLU A 32 -15.32 1.71 2.36
C GLU A 32 -16.14 1.83 1.08
N ALA A 33 -15.56 1.48 -0.08
CA ALA A 33 -16.26 1.46 -1.36
C ALA A 33 -17.42 0.46 -1.36
N THR A 34 -17.21 -0.74 -0.79
CA THR A 34 -18.27 -1.74 -0.64
C THR A 34 -19.39 -1.24 0.28
N ALA A 35 -19.04 -0.59 1.40
CA ALA A 35 -20.01 0.00 2.33
C ALA A 35 -20.79 1.16 1.69
N ALA A 36 -20.15 1.92 0.80
CA ALA A 36 -20.76 2.99 0.02
C ALA A 36 -21.60 2.48 -1.17
N GLY A 37 -21.60 1.17 -1.46
CA GLY A 37 -22.25 0.59 -2.64
C GLY A 37 -21.51 0.85 -3.96
N ASP A 38 -20.29 1.40 -3.90
CA ASP A 38 -19.44 1.64 -5.05
C ASP A 38 -18.62 0.38 -5.37
N HIS A 39 -19.31 -0.60 -5.95
CA HIS A 39 -18.71 -1.88 -6.31
C HIS A 39 -17.64 -1.75 -7.41
N SER A 40 -17.67 -0.68 -8.23
CA SER A 40 -16.63 -0.42 -9.23
C SER A 40 -15.30 -0.14 -8.53
N ARG A 41 -15.28 0.82 -7.60
CA ARG A 41 -14.08 1.12 -6.80
C ARG A 41 -13.61 -0.08 -6.00
N ALA A 42 -14.53 -0.87 -5.42
CA ALA A 42 -14.15 -2.06 -4.67
C ALA A 42 -13.44 -3.10 -5.56
N VAL A 43 -13.92 -3.30 -6.79
CA VAL A 43 -13.26 -4.19 -7.76
C VAL A 43 -11.91 -3.64 -8.21
N ASP A 44 -11.80 -2.33 -8.46
CA ASP A 44 -10.52 -1.70 -8.81
C ASP A 44 -9.47 -1.90 -7.71
N CYS A 45 -9.85 -1.71 -6.43
CA CYS A 45 -8.97 -1.99 -5.29
C CYS A 45 -8.51 -3.46 -5.27
N ARG A 46 -9.40 -4.42 -5.53
CA ARG A 46 -9.03 -5.85 -5.62
C ARG A 46 -8.08 -6.14 -6.77
N VAL A 47 -8.30 -5.53 -7.93
CA VAL A 47 -7.41 -5.66 -9.10
C VAL A 47 -6.04 -5.06 -8.79
N LEU A 48 -5.98 -3.90 -8.13
CA LEU A 48 -4.73 -3.27 -7.71
C LEU A 48 -3.97 -4.12 -6.68
N ILE A 49 -4.68 -4.72 -5.72
CA ILE A 49 -4.09 -5.68 -4.77
C ILE A 49 -3.55 -6.91 -5.50
N GLY A 50 -4.32 -7.48 -6.43
CA GLY A 50 -3.92 -8.66 -7.21
C GLY A 50 -2.75 -8.40 -8.16
N ARG A 51 -2.61 -7.18 -8.69
CA ARG A 51 -1.46 -6.75 -9.51
C ARG A 51 -0.23 -6.43 -8.68
N HIS A 52 -0.40 -6.21 -7.38
CA HIS A 52 0.73 -5.92 -6.50
C HIS A 52 1.61 -7.17 -6.37
N PRO A 53 2.96 -7.04 -6.37
CA PRO A 53 3.87 -8.19 -6.28
C PRO A 53 3.69 -9.03 -5.00
N HIS A 54 3.00 -8.52 -3.98
CA HIS A 54 2.59 -9.27 -2.78
C HIS A 54 1.22 -9.96 -2.88
N GLY A 55 0.37 -9.55 -3.84
CA GLY A 55 -0.92 -10.20 -4.13
C GLY A 55 -0.76 -11.51 -4.89
N PHE A 56 0.37 -11.65 -5.62
CA PHE A 56 0.83 -12.88 -6.24
C PHE A 56 1.77 -13.64 -5.29
N SER A 57 1.30 -14.01 -4.11
CA SER A 57 1.83 -15.24 -3.48
C SER A 57 1.30 -16.40 -4.33
N ARG A 58 2.00 -16.64 -5.44
CA ARG A 58 1.81 -17.79 -6.32
C ARG A 58 2.06 -19.01 -5.45
N ARG A 59 0.98 -19.60 -4.94
CA ARG A 59 1.01 -20.93 -4.31
C ARG A 59 1.30 -21.97 -5.38
#